data_AF-A0AAP2XQE4-F1
#
_entry.id   AF-A0AAP2XQE4-F1
#
_cell.length_a   1.000
_cell.length_b   1.000
_cell.length_c   1.000
_cell.angle_alpha   90.00
_cell.angle_beta   90.00
_cell.angle_gamma   90.00
#
_symmetry.space_group_name_H-M   'P 1'
#
loop_
_entity.id
_entity.type
_entity.pdbx_description
1 polymer ?
#
loop_
_entity_poly.entity_id
_entity_poly.type
_entity_poly.pdbx_seq_one_letter_code
_entity_poly.pdbx_strand_id
1 'polypeptide(L)'
;MNKKYSKHKTVKRKLASVKAFYSYLEYEEIIEYSPFNKVRTKIKEPHVLPKTIQKENIEKIIQYLFDRVSSAKTDFQTIISIRNIAIIGLLFSTGIRISELCNIKVADINFNEKTLKFFGKGSKERILYIGNETVVDLCKEYKQLNEYVAENDYFF
;
A
#
# COMPACT_ATOMS: atom_id res chain seq x y z
N MET A 1 6.55 34.43 1.51
CA MET A 1 6.68 33.80 0.18
C MET A 1 5.55 32.77 -0.02
N ASN A 2 4.80 32.90 -1.11
CA ASN A 2 3.47 32.30 -1.33
C ASN A 2 3.42 30.76 -1.41
N LYS A 3 2.50 30.14 -0.65
CA LYS A 3 2.01 28.73 -0.74
C LYS A 3 1.38 28.33 -2.10
N LYS A 4 1.49 29.17 -3.13
CA LYS A 4 0.71 29.10 -4.38
C LYS A 4 1.40 28.33 -5.53
N TYR A 5 2.64 27.87 -5.34
CA TYR A 5 3.35 27.07 -6.34
C TYR A 5 3.23 25.58 -6.03
N SER A 6 2.61 24.83 -6.95
CA SER A 6 2.49 23.37 -6.88
C SER A 6 3.88 22.72 -6.78
N LYS A 7 4.02 21.65 -5.97
CA LYS A 7 5.27 20.86 -5.88
C LYS A 7 5.78 20.48 -7.29
N HIS A 8 7.09 20.49 -7.51
CA HIS A 8 7.70 20.16 -8.82
C HIS A 8 7.15 18.87 -9.44
N LYS A 9 6.95 17.83 -8.64
CA LYS A 9 6.33 16.55 -9.05
C LYS A 9 4.89 16.74 -9.60
N THR A 10 4.10 17.61 -8.97
CA THR A 10 2.74 17.95 -9.41
C THR A 10 2.77 18.68 -10.74
N VAL A 11 3.67 19.65 -10.91
CA VAL A 11 3.82 20.41 -12.17
C VAL A 11 4.26 19.49 -13.31
N LYS A 12 5.25 18.62 -13.08
CA LYS A 12 5.72 17.63 -14.06
C LYS A 12 4.61 16.66 -14.48
N ARG A 13 3.81 16.18 -13.52
CA ARG A 13 2.66 15.31 -13.81
C ARG A 13 1.62 16.02 -14.67
N LYS A 14 1.24 17.26 -14.31
CA LYS A 14 0.29 18.06 -15.11
C LYS A 14 0.80 18.27 -16.54
N LEU A 15 2.09 18.60 -16.68
CA LEU A 15 2.71 18.82 -17.98
C LEU A 15 2.77 17.54 -18.82
N ALA A 16 3.01 16.38 -18.20
CA ALA A 16 2.92 15.09 -18.87
C ALA A 16 1.48 14.78 -19.34
N SER A 17 0.47 15.06 -18.51
CA SER A 17 -0.94 14.90 -18.89
C SER A 17 -1.34 15.78 -20.08
N VAL A 18 -0.96 17.07 -20.05
CA VAL A 18 -1.26 18.00 -21.15
C VAL A 18 -0.51 17.59 -22.43
N LYS A 19 0.76 17.20 -22.32
CA LYS A 19 1.52 16.66 -23.47
C LYS A 19 0.83 15.44 -24.09
N ALA A 20 0.40 14.48 -23.26
CA ALA A 20 -0.29 13.29 -23.74
C ALA A 20 -1.63 13.64 -24.43
N PHE A 21 -2.38 14.60 -23.90
CA PHE A 21 -3.63 15.05 -24.50
C PHE A 21 -3.42 15.70 -25.89
N TYR A 22 -2.46 16.63 -26.02
CA TYR A 22 -2.19 17.24 -27.33
C TYR A 22 -1.54 16.27 -28.33
N SER A 23 -0.78 15.28 -27.85
CA SER A 23 -0.28 14.19 -28.71
C SER A 23 -1.42 13.32 -29.23
N TYR A 24 -2.45 13.08 -28.42
CA TYR A 24 -3.67 12.40 -28.87
C TYR A 24 -4.44 13.23 -29.90
N LEU A 25 -4.62 14.54 -29.68
CA LEU A 25 -5.30 15.41 -30.66
C LEU A 25 -4.56 15.48 -32.01
N GLU A 26 -3.23 15.48 -31.97
CA GLU A 26 -2.38 15.44 -33.17
C GLU A 26 -2.51 14.08 -33.87
N TYR A 27 -2.54 12.97 -33.11
CA TYR A 27 -2.74 11.62 -33.64
C TYR A 27 -4.13 11.42 -34.29
N GLU A 28 -5.18 11.97 -33.69
CA GLU A 28 -6.54 11.96 -34.25
C GLU A 28 -6.76 13.03 -35.33
N GLU A 29 -5.71 13.73 -35.75
CA GLU A 29 -5.73 14.77 -36.79
C GLU A 29 -6.69 15.94 -36.49
N ILE A 30 -7.07 16.13 -35.21
CA ILE A 30 -7.89 17.27 -34.75
C ILE A 30 -7.08 18.57 -34.79
N ILE A 31 -5.75 18.46 -34.61
CA ILE A 31 -4.79 19.56 -34.75
C ILE A 31 -3.62 19.12 -35.63
N GLU A 32 -3.03 20.03 -36.40
CA GLU A 32 -1.89 19.73 -37.27
C GLU A 32 -0.57 19.52 -36.50
N TYR A 33 -0.39 20.23 -35.38
CA TYR A 33 0.82 20.10 -34.58
C TYR A 33 0.56 20.33 -33.09
N SER A 34 1.20 19.52 -32.24
CA SER A 34 1.15 19.73 -30.79
C SER A 34 1.98 20.95 -30.37
N PRO A 35 1.39 21.94 -29.66
CA PRO A 35 2.12 23.12 -29.17
C PRO A 35 3.17 22.76 -28.10
N PHE A 36 3.17 21.52 -27.61
CA PHE A 36 4.10 21.05 -26.59
C PHE A 36 5.32 20.31 -27.15
N ASN A 37 5.40 20.10 -28.48
CA ASN A 37 6.50 19.37 -29.13
C ASN A 37 7.87 20.05 -28.91
N LYS A 38 7.90 21.39 -28.80
CA LYS A 38 9.13 22.17 -28.59
C LYS A 38 9.41 22.49 -27.11
N VAL A 39 8.52 22.10 -26.19
CA VAL A 39 8.66 22.44 -24.77
C VAL A 39 9.72 21.56 -24.12
N ARG A 40 10.92 22.12 -23.90
CA ARG A 40 12.02 21.50 -23.16
C ARG A 40 11.75 21.54 -21.66
N THR A 41 11.41 20.40 -21.09
CA THR A 41 11.05 20.31 -19.67
C THR A 41 12.20 19.78 -18.83
N LYS A 42 13.18 20.63 -18.50
CA LYS A 42 14.20 20.32 -17.49
C LYS A 42 13.80 20.90 -16.13
N ILE A 43 12.75 20.34 -15.53
CA ILE A 43 12.41 20.63 -14.13
C ILE A 43 13.33 19.77 -13.26
N LYS A 44 14.37 20.37 -12.68
CA LYS A 44 15.22 19.69 -11.70
C LYS A 44 14.42 19.48 -10.43
N GLU A 45 14.19 18.22 -10.07
CA GLU A 45 13.64 17.87 -8.76
C GLU A 45 14.79 17.82 -7.74
N PRO A 46 14.63 18.39 -6.55
CA PRO A 46 15.55 18.11 -5.47
C PRO A 46 15.47 16.61 -5.14
N HIS A 47 16.63 15.97 -4.99
CA HIS A 47 16.70 14.58 -4.58
C HIS A 47 16.28 14.47 -3.11
N VAL A 48 15.04 14.04 -2.87
CA VAL A 48 14.50 13.86 -1.52
C VAL A 48 14.62 12.38 -1.16
N LEU A 49 15.37 12.08 -0.11
CA LEU A 49 15.44 10.72 0.42
C LEU A 49 14.05 10.28 0.89
N PRO A 50 13.67 9.00 0.69
CA PRO A 50 12.44 8.46 1.26
C PRO A 50 12.40 8.75 2.77
N LYS A 51 11.26 9.23 3.24
CA LYS A 51 11.05 9.38 4.69
C LYS A 51 10.95 7.98 5.28
N THR A 52 11.88 7.64 6.17
CA THR A 52 11.85 6.40 6.93
C THR A 52 11.25 6.66 8.31
N ILE A 53 10.70 5.60 8.90
CA ILE A 53 10.25 5.62 10.31
C ILE A 53 11.45 5.17 11.14
N GLN A 54 11.78 5.93 12.19
CA GLN A 54 12.82 5.55 13.14
C GLN A 54 12.41 4.29 13.91
N LYS A 55 13.39 3.44 14.23
CA LYS A 55 13.16 2.13 14.87
C LYS A 55 12.39 2.28 16.19
N GLU A 56 12.73 3.29 16.98
CA GLU A 56 12.14 3.57 18.29
C GLU A 56 10.64 3.89 18.17
N ASN A 57 10.22 4.51 17.06
CA ASN A 57 8.81 4.78 16.79
C ASN A 57 8.07 3.51 16.38
N ILE A 58 8.72 2.61 15.63
CA ILE A 58 8.14 1.32 15.26
C ILE A 58 7.91 0.47 16.52
N GLU A 59 8.90 0.40 17.41
CA GLU A 59 8.79 -0.32 18.69
C GLU A 59 7.64 0.21 19.55
N LYS A 60 7.50 1.54 19.66
CA LYS A 60 6.36 2.16 20.36
C LYS A 60 5.00 1.82 19.74
N ILE A 61 4.91 1.80 18.42
CA ILE A 61 3.67 1.42 17.71
C ILE A 61 3.33 -0.04 18.01
N ILE A 62 4.30 -0.95 17.92
CA ILE A 62 4.10 -2.37 18.18
C ILE A 62 3.69 -2.59 19.64
N GLN A 63 4.38 -1.97 20.60
CA GLN A 63 4.03 -2.08 22.02
C GLN A 63 2.61 -1.61 22.29
N TYR A 64 2.23 -0.44 21.75
CA TYR A 64 0.87 0.07 21.88
C TYR A 64 -0.18 -0.91 21.34
N LEU A 65 0.09 -1.56 20.20
CA LEU A 65 -0.83 -2.54 19.62
C LEU A 65 -0.98 -3.78 20.51
N PHE A 66 0.11 -4.29 21.10
CA PHE A 66 0.05 -5.38 22.07
C PHE A 66 -0.72 -5.00 23.36
N ASP A 67 -0.54 -3.77 23.84
CA ASP A 67 -1.29 -3.26 25.00
C ASP A 67 -2.80 -3.19 24.69
N ARG A 68 -3.17 -2.87 23.43
CA ARG A 68 -4.56 -2.86 22.96
C ARG A 68 -5.18 -4.26 22.84
N VAL A 69 -4.38 -5.27 22.53
CA VAL A 69 -4.83 -6.67 22.59
C VAL A 69 -5.08 -7.06 24.04
N SER A 70 -4.13 -6.77 24.93
CA SER A 70 -4.21 -7.13 26.36
C SER A 70 -5.33 -6.40 27.12
N SER A 71 -5.71 -5.20 26.69
CA SER A 71 -6.76 -4.39 27.32
C SER A 71 -8.14 -4.55 26.68
N ALA A 72 -8.29 -5.43 25.69
CA ALA A 72 -9.57 -5.71 25.07
C ALA A 72 -10.55 -6.35 26.09
N LYS A 73 -11.78 -5.84 26.15
CA LYS A 73 -12.81 -6.29 27.10
C LYS A 73 -13.96 -7.04 26.45
N THR A 74 -14.08 -6.97 25.14
CA THR A 74 -15.14 -7.59 24.36
C THR A 74 -14.54 -8.35 23.19
N ASP A 75 -15.23 -9.38 22.71
CA ASP A 75 -14.78 -10.19 21.58
C ASP A 75 -14.51 -9.32 20.34
N PHE A 76 -15.40 -8.35 20.09
CA PHE A 76 -15.21 -7.37 19.02
C PHE A 76 -13.92 -6.56 19.18
N GLN A 77 -13.59 -6.09 20.39
CA GLN A 77 -12.33 -5.37 20.63
C GLN A 77 -11.13 -6.27 20.42
N THR A 78 -11.20 -7.53 20.86
CA THR A 78 -10.16 -8.53 20.68
C THR A 78 -9.88 -8.77 19.19
N ILE A 79 -10.93 -9.02 18.39
CA ILE A 79 -10.82 -9.22 16.94
C ILE A 79 -10.17 -8.01 16.26
N ILE A 80 -10.61 -6.79 16.58
CA ILE A 80 -10.07 -5.56 15.98
C ILE A 80 -8.61 -5.33 16.38
N SER A 81 -8.25 -5.58 17.64
CA SER A 81 -6.88 -5.42 18.11
C SER A 81 -5.93 -6.43 17.44
N ILE A 82 -6.33 -7.70 17.35
CA ILE A 82 -5.55 -8.76 16.67
C ILE A 82 -5.42 -8.46 15.17
N ARG A 83 -6.51 -8.01 14.52
CA ARG A 83 -6.48 -7.57 13.12
C ARG A 83 -5.44 -6.47 12.90
N ASN A 84 -5.45 -5.44 13.74
CA ASN A 84 -4.58 -4.27 13.57
C ASN A 84 -3.10 -4.65 13.73
N ILE A 85 -2.75 -5.51 14.70
CA ILE A 85 -1.38 -5.97 14.86
C ILE A 85 -0.95 -6.91 13.72
N ALA A 86 -1.83 -7.76 13.21
CA ALA A 86 -1.58 -8.60 12.03
C ALA A 86 -1.30 -7.76 10.77
N ILE A 87 -2.12 -6.72 10.52
CA ILE A 87 -1.93 -5.75 9.41
C ILE A 87 -0.56 -5.09 9.50
N ILE A 88 -0.21 -4.56 10.67
CA ILE A 88 1.06 -3.85 10.88
C ILE A 88 2.25 -4.82 10.78
N GLY A 89 2.11 -6.03 11.34
CA GLY A 89 3.08 -7.10 11.23
C GLY A 89 3.36 -7.50 9.79
N LEU A 90 2.33 -7.67 8.96
CA LEU A 90 2.48 -7.97 7.53
C LEU A 90 3.15 -6.82 6.77
N LEU A 91 2.74 -5.58 7.00
CA LEU A 91 3.34 -4.41 6.35
C LEU A 91 4.84 -4.31 6.62
N PHE A 92 5.27 -4.50 7.88
CA PHE A 92 6.68 -4.42 8.24
C PHE A 92 7.49 -5.66 7.86
N SER A 93 6.91 -6.87 7.92
CA SER A 93 7.62 -8.11 7.59
C SER A 93 7.76 -8.35 6.09
N THR A 94 6.77 -7.96 5.28
CA THR A 94 6.73 -8.28 3.84
C THR A 94 6.96 -7.07 2.93
N GLY A 95 6.77 -5.84 3.44
CA GLY A 95 6.85 -4.62 2.63
C GLY A 95 5.75 -4.50 1.57
N ILE A 96 4.66 -5.25 1.71
CA ILE A 96 3.50 -5.18 0.82
C ILE A 96 2.89 -3.76 0.82
N ARG A 97 2.32 -3.33 -0.32
CA ARG A 97 1.61 -2.05 -0.36
C ARG A 97 0.28 -2.16 0.35
N ILE A 98 -0.15 -1.07 1.00
CA ILE A 98 -1.46 -0.99 1.67
C ILE A 98 -2.61 -1.40 0.72
N SER A 99 -2.61 -0.92 -0.51
CA SER A 99 -3.64 -1.26 -1.49
C SER A 99 -3.65 -2.74 -1.90
N GLU A 100 -2.49 -3.39 -1.86
CA GLU A 100 -2.39 -4.83 -2.14
C GLU A 100 -2.89 -5.60 -0.91
N LEU A 101 -2.48 -5.19 0.30
CA LEU A 101 -2.93 -5.78 1.57
C LEU A 101 -4.45 -5.75 1.73
N CYS A 102 -5.10 -4.62 1.44
CA CYS A 102 -6.55 -4.47 1.54
C CYS A 102 -7.33 -5.34 0.55
N ASN A 103 -6.69 -5.86 -0.50
CA ASN A 103 -7.33 -6.69 -1.52
C ASN A 103 -6.95 -8.17 -1.41
N ILE A 104 -6.24 -8.58 -0.37
CA ILE A 104 -5.87 -9.99 -0.16
C ILE A 104 -7.13 -10.79 0.12
N LYS A 105 -7.25 -11.93 -0.57
CA LYS A 105 -8.27 -12.92 -0.27
C LYS A 105 -7.77 -13.97 0.71
N VAL A 106 -8.69 -14.64 1.39
CA VAL A 106 -8.37 -15.76 2.29
C VAL A 106 -7.62 -16.87 1.55
N ALA A 107 -8.00 -17.14 0.30
CA ALA A 107 -7.38 -18.14 -0.56
C ALA A 107 -5.95 -17.77 -1.01
N ASP A 108 -5.58 -16.50 -0.91
CA ASP A 108 -4.25 -16.03 -1.31
C ASP A 108 -3.19 -16.25 -0.23
N ILE A 109 -3.59 -16.63 0.99
CA ILE A 109 -2.67 -16.87 2.12
C ILE A 109 -2.49 -18.37 2.33
N ASN A 110 -1.26 -18.84 2.13
CA ASN A 110 -0.86 -20.20 2.50
C ASN A 110 -0.09 -20.16 3.83
N PHE A 111 -0.77 -20.55 4.90
CA PHE A 111 -0.18 -20.59 6.24
C PHE A 111 0.85 -21.72 6.43
N ASN A 112 0.80 -22.78 5.62
CA ASN A 112 1.74 -23.89 5.69
C ASN A 112 3.09 -23.49 5.07
N GLU A 113 3.03 -22.84 3.91
CA GLU A 113 4.22 -22.34 3.19
C GLU A 113 4.64 -20.94 3.65
N LYS A 114 3.83 -20.30 4.51
CA LYS A 114 4.02 -18.92 4.99
C LYS A 114 4.12 -17.93 3.83
N THR A 115 3.27 -18.12 2.81
CA THR A 115 3.27 -17.28 1.61
C THR A 115 1.98 -16.50 1.45
N LEU A 116 2.09 -15.32 0.85
CA LEU A 116 0.99 -14.43 0.49
C LEU A 116 1.08 -14.11 -0.99
N LYS A 117 -0.01 -14.41 -1.69
CA LYS A 117 -0.16 -14.23 -3.13
C LYS A 117 -0.94 -12.95 -3.43
N PHE A 118 -0.52 -12.17 -4.43
CA PHE A 118 -1.27 -10.98 -4.85
C PHE A 118 -0.93 -10.56 -6.27
N PHE A 119 -1.81 -9.75 -6.86
CA PHE A 119 -1.59 -9.17 -8.18
C PHE A 119 -0.88 -7.82 -8.07
N GLY A 120 0.34 -7.76 -8.61
CA GLY A 120 1.12 -6.54 -8.71
C GLY A 120 0.79 -5.73 -9.98
N LYS A 121 1.58 -4.66 -10.19
CA LYS A 121 1.47 -3.80 -11.37
C LYS A 121 1.51 -4.62 -12.68
N GLY A 122 0.52 -4.40 -13.55
CA GLY A 122 0.37 -5.11 -14.82
C GLY A 122 -0.35 -6.46 -14.71
N SER A 123 -1.12 -6.67 -13.64
CA SER A 123 -1.87 -7.90 -13.35
C SER A 123 -0.99 -9.15 -13.27
N LYS A 124 0.30 -8.96 -12.96
CA LYS A 124 1.24 -10.06 -12.75
C LYS A 124 1.18 -10.52 -11.31
N GLU A 125 1.00 -11.82 -11.15
CA GLU A 125 1.03 -12.50 -9.87
C GLU A 125 2.40 -12.40 -9.21
N ARG A 126 2.40 -12.22 -7.89
CA ARG A 126 3.58 -12.18 -7.03
C ARG A 126 3.31 -12.99 -5.77
N ILE A 127 4.39 -13.56 -5.22
CA ILE A 127 4.37 -14.29 -3.96
C ILE A 127 5.36 -13.60 -3.01
N LEU A 128 4.91 -13.31 -1.79
CA LEU A 128 5.74 -12.83 -0.69
C LEU A 128 5.79 -13.89 0.40
N TYR A 129 6.95 -14.02 1.05
CA TYR A 129 7.12 -14.89 2.20
C TYR A 129 6.99 -14.09 3.49
N ILE A 130 6.20 -14.60 4.43
CA ILE A 130 6.05 -14.05 5.77
C ILE A 130 7.14 -14.67 6.63
N GLY A 131 8.28 -13.98 6.74
CA GLY A 131 9.45 -14.51 7.46
C GLY A 131 9.33 -14.50 8.99
N ASN A 132 8.28 -13.87 9.55
CA ASN A 132 8.09 -13.74 10.99
C ASN A 132 6.97 -14.67 11.48
N GLU A 133 7.32 -15.65 12.32
CA GLU A 133 6.37 -16.63 12.86
C GLU A 133 5.22 -15.99 13.63
N THR A 134 5.53 -15.01 14.47
CA THR A 134 4.53 -14.28 15.26
C THR A 134 3.49 -13.62 14.35
N VAL A 135 3.90 -13.07 13.21
CA VAL A 135 2.96 -12.48 12.23
C VAL A 135 2.07 -13.55 11.61
N VAL A 136 2.62 -14.72 11.29
CA VAL A 136 1.85 -15.86 10.77
C VAL A 136 0.81 -16.31 11.80
N ASP A 137 1.20 -16.42 13.07
CA ASP A 137 0.31 -16.86 14.14
C ASP A 137 -0.79 -15.85 14.43
N LEU A 138 -0.48 -14.54 14.45
CA LEU A 138 -1.48 -13.47 14.55
C LEU A 138 -2.50 -13.53 13.39
N CYS A 139 -2.05 -13.85 12.18
CA CYS A 139 -2.96 -14.00 11.04
C CYS A 139 -3.84 -15.25 11.18
N LYS A 140 -3.31 -16.37 11.69
CA LYS A 140 -4.10 -17.58 11.98
C LYS A 140 -5.14 -17.31 13.07
N GLU A 141 -4.73 -16.65 14.15
CA GLU A 141 -5.60 -16.27 15.26
C GLU A 141 -6.73 -15.35 14.79
N TYR A 142 -6.40 -14.33 14.00
CA TYR A 142 -7.40 -13.45 13.40
C TYR A 142 -8.41 -14.21 12.53
N LYS A 143 -7.93 -15.14 11.69
CA LYS A 143 -8.80 -15.98 10.85
C LYS A 143 -9.75 -16.85 11.68
N GLN A 144 -9.30 -17.37 12.82
CA GLN A 144 -10.11 -18.21 13.70
C GLN A 144 -11.17 -17.42 14.45
N LEU A 145 -10.84 -16.21 14.90
CA LEU A 145 -11.75 -15.38 15.69
C LEU A 145 -12.79 -14.63 14.84
N ASN A 146 -12.49 -14.39 13.57
CA ASN A 146 -13.37 -13.60 12.71
C ASN A 146 -14.22 -14.51 11.80
N GLU A 147 -15.37 -14.97 12.30
CA GLU A 147 -16.33 -15.79 11.54
C GLU A 147 -16.79 -15.11 10.23
N TYR A 148 -16.78 -13.78 10.16
CA TYR A 148 -17.11 -13.02 8.94
C TYR A 148 -16.10 -13.18 7.79
N VAL A 149 -14.89 -13.67 8.07
CA VAL A 149 -13.90 -14.06 7.04
C VAL A 149 -14.39 -15.30 6.28
N ALA A 150 -15.32 -16.08 6.84
CA ALA A 150 -15.93 -17.20 6.13
C ALA A 150 -16.99 -16.73 5.12
N GLU A 151 -17.62 -15.57 5.34
CA GLU A 151 -18.68 -15.02 4.48
C GLU A 151 -18.15 -14.07 3.40
N ASN A 152 -16.93 -13.53 3.56
CA ASN A 152 -16.29 -12.63 2.61
C ASN A 152 -15.02 -13.25 2.02
N ASP A 153 -14.79 -13.01 0.73
CA ASP A 153 -13.56 -13.45 0.05
C ASP A 153 -12.30 -12.80 0.63
N TYR A 154 -12.40 -11.61 1.23
CA TYR A 154 -11.28 -10.81 1.71
C TYR A 154 -10.81 -11.25 3.09
N PHE A 155 -9.49 -11.18 3.30
CA PHE A 155 -8.90 -11.59 4.56
C PHE A 155 -9.12 -10.57 5.70
N PHE A 156 -9.04 -9.26 5.42
CA PHE A 156 -9.12 -8.17 6.40
C PHE A 156 -10.38 -7.32 6.31
#